data_AF-A0A9W4H376-F1
#
_entry.id   AF-A0A9W4H376-F1
#
_cell.length_a   1.000
_cell.length_b   1.000
_cell.length_c   1.000
_cell.angle_alpha   90.00
_cell.angle_beta   90.00
_cell.angle_gamma   90.00
#
_symmetry.space_group_name_H-M   'P 1'
#
loop_
_entity.id
_entity.type
_entity.pdbx_description
1 polymer ?
#
loop_
_entity_poly.entity_id
_entity_poly.type
_entity_poly.pdbx_seq_one_letter_code
_entity_poly.pdbx_strand_id
1 'polypeptide(L)'
;MGGVGTGPGVDVECSTRLSGIDKGLRDMTAAAQDAGRADARRNRTKVLAAASQAFDEHGPDVSLGAIARQAGVGAGTVYRHFPSKEILLEAVLVRQVETLVDAAHRWAARADPVTALFGFLAEVVDRSYGRRHACDLLTAQTSWPRPSLAASARRFRQALDGLLRAAQQAGGVRTDVTADDVAALTVGCAAMRAAHRDRSGGARVVRLALDGLRTSVTQEPGFRDAPATLDAAARCQECGSALASRPTGRPARYCGPTCRQRARRRRLAASALP
;
A
#
# COMPACT_ATOMS: atom_id res chain seq x y z
N MET A 1 -65.34 51.69 49.84
CA MET A 1 -65.90 50.37 50.23
C MET A 1 -65.24 49.29 49.38
N GLY A 2 -64.57 48.31 50.02
CA GLY A 2 -63.99 47.05 49.47
C GLY A 2 -62.77 47.24 48.54
N GLY A 3 -61.54 46.80 48.83
CA GLY A 3 -61.06 45.42 49.07
C GLY A 3 -60.80 44.77 47.70
N VAL A 4 -59.58 44.40 47.25
CA VAL A 4 -58.75 43.21 47.59
C VAL A 4 -57.33 43.47 47.01
N GLY A 5 -56.23 43.24 47.71
CA GLY A 5 -55.50 41.98 47.60
C GLY A 5 -53.98 42.18 47.67
N THR A 6 -53.39 41.61 48.72
CA THR A 6 -51.96 41.49 49.03
C THR A 6 -51.20 40.55 48.08
N GLY A 7 -49.99 40.93 47.68
CA GLY A 7 -48.97 40.02 47.16
C GLY A 7 -47.59 40.71 47.18
N PRO A 8 -46.58 40.21 47.92
CA PRO A 8 -45.25 40.78 47.89
C PRO A 8 -44.55 40.40 46.58
N GLY A 9 -43.92 41.38 45.94
CA GLY A 9 -43.04 41.17 44.80
C GLY A 9 -41.88 40.25 45.20
N VAL A 10 -41.88 39.05 44.64
CA VAL A 10 -40.73 38.15 44.66
C VAL A 10 -39.74 38.59 43.58
N ASP A 11 -38.63 39.15 44.05
CA ASP A 11 -37.28 39.21 43.47
C ASP A 11 -37.12 38.72 42.01
N VAL A 12 -37.24 39.64 41.06
CA VAL A 12 -36.83 39.44 39.66
C VAL A 12 -35.29 39.29 39.53
N GLU A 13 -34.52 39.66 40.56
CA GLU A 13 -33.06 39.46 40.62
C GLU A 13 -32.62 38.02 40.99
N CYS A 14 -33.53 37.15 41.44
CA CYS A 14 -33.20 35.75 41.75
C CYS A 14 -33.22 34.85 40.50
N SER A 15 -34.06 35.18 39.50
CA SER A 15 -34.22 34.38 38.27
C SER A 15 -33.00 34.46 37.33
N THR A 16 -32.34 35.62 37.25
CA THR A 16 -31.17 35.84 36.36
C THR A 16 -29.91 35.13 36.86
N ARG A 17 -29.77 34.91 38.19
CA ARG A 17 -28.65 34.14 38.77
C ARG A 17 -28.78 32.64 38.50
N LEU A 18 -29.98 32.07 38.48
CA LEU A 18 -30.20 30.65 38.19
C LEU A 18 -29.94 30.31 36.71
N SER A 19 -30.27 31.21 35.78
CA SER A 19 -29.99 31.04 34.34
C SER A 19 -28.48 31.06 34.00
N GLY A 20 -27.68 31.86 34.73
CA GLY A 20 -26.21 31.89 34.59
C GLY A 20 -25.52 30.63 35.10
N ILE A 21 -26.07 29.99 36.14
CA ILE A 21 -25.57 28.72 36.71
C ILE A 21 -25.88 27.56 35.76
N ASP A 22 -27.06 27.53 35.15
CA ASP A 22 -27.44 26.52 34.15
C ASP A 22 -26.56 26.57 32.89
N LYS A 23 -26.20 27.79 32.43
CA LYS A 23 -25.27 27.97 31.32
C LYS A 23 -23.86 27.51 31.69
N GLY A 24 -23.38 27.85 32.88
CA GLY A 24 -22.09 27.39 33.42
C GLY A 24 -22.01 25.87 33.57
N LEU A 25 -23.09 25.21 34.02
CA LEU A 25 -23.14 23.74 34.15
C LEU A 25 -23.15 23.04 32.78
N ARG A 26 -23.87 23.59 31.80
CA ARG A 26 -23.88 23.07 30.41
C ARG A 26 -22.52 23.21 29.74
N ASP A 27 -21.87 24.36 29.86
CA ASP A 27 -20.54 24.60 29.26
C ASP A 27 -19.47 23.72 29.92
N MET A 28 -19.57 23.45 31.23
CA MET A 28 -18.67 22.57 31.97
C MET A 28 -18.88 21.07 31.63
N THR A 29 -20.13 20.65 31.40
CA THR A 29 -20.42 19.29 30.91
C THR A 29 -19.96 19.07 29.47
N ALA A 30 -20.09 20.07 28.59
CA ALA A 30 -19.59 20.00 27.22
C ALA A 30 -18.05 19.92 27.19
N ALA A 31 -17.36 20.72 28.01
CA ALA A 31 -15.91 20.67 28.15
C ALA A 31 -15.42 19.34 28.74
N ALA A 32 -16.12 18.78 29.74
CA ALA A 32 -15.81 17.46 30.29
C ALA A 32 -16.05 16.32 29.28
N GLN A 33 -17.09 16.44 28.44
CA GLN A 33 -17.35 15.50 27.34
C GLN A 33 -16.32 15.61 26.21
N ASP A 34 -15.83 16.80 25.90
CA ASP A 34 -14.73 17.02 24.96
C ASP A 34 -13.39 16.50 25.51
N ALA A 35 -13.11 16.72 26.79
CA ALA A 35 -11.95 16.16 27.48
C ALA A 35 -11.97 14.62 27.46
N GLY A 36 -13.12 14.01 27.77
CA GLY A 36 -13.31 12.56 27.70
C GLY A 36 -13.13 11.98 26.29
N ARG A 37 -13.59 12.70 25.25
CA ARG A 37 -13.35 12.32 23.83
C ARG A 37 -11.89 12.47 23.44
N ALA A 38 -11.20 13.50 23.92
CA ALA A 38 -9.77 13.71 23.69
C ALA A 38 -8.94 12.61 24.36
N ASP A 39 -9.28 12.21 25.59
CA ASP A 39 -8.62 11.11 26.31
C ASP A 39 -8.86 9.76 25.67
N ALA A 40 -10.09 9.47 25.24
CA ALA A 40 -10.39 8.25 24.49
C ALA A 40 -9.57 8.18 23.19
N ARG A 41 -9.43 9.29 22.46
CA ARG A 41 -8.60 9.37 21.25
C ARG A 41 -7.12 9.17 21.57
N ARG A 42 -6.58 9.81 22.61
CA ARG A 42 -5.19 9.63 23.07
C ARG A 42 -4.92 8.17 23.45
N ASN A 43 -5.81 7.56 24.22
CA ASN A 43 -5.68 6.16 24.63
C ASN A 43 -5.74 5.22 23.43
N ARG A 44 -6.65 5.45 22.47
CA ARG A 44 -6.68 4.69 21.22
C ARG A 44 -5.36 4.79 20.46
N THR A 45 -4.78 5.99 20.34
CA THR A 45 -3.49 6.20 19.67
C THR A 45 -2.34 5.48 20.38
N LYS A 46 -2.31 5.48 21.72
CA LYS A 46 -1.32 4.73 22.51
C LYS A 46 -1.44 3.22 22.27
N VAL A 47 -2.66 2.69 22.35
CA VAL A 47 -2.95 1.26 22.11
C VAL A 47 -2.52 0.83 20.71
N LEU A 48 -2.86 1.62 19.68
CA LEU A 48 -2.47 1.31 18.31
C LEU A 48 -0.93 1.35 18.10
N ALA A 49 -0.23 2.24 18.80
CA ALA A 49 1.23 2.32 18.70
C ALA A 49 1.89 1.10 19.38
N ALA A 50 1.44 0.77 20.60
CA ALA A 50 1.91 -0.42 21.32
C ALA A 50 1.58 -1.71 20.57
N ALA A 51 0.38 -1.82 19.99
CA ALA A 51 -0.03 -2.96 19.19
C ALA A 51 0.85 -3.11 17.94
N SER A 52 1.13 -2.02 17.22
CA SER A 52 2.03 -2.08 16.05
C SER A 52 3.40 -2.62 16.43
N GLN A 53 4.00 -2.11 17.52
CA GLN A 53 5.31 -2.57 17.97
C GLN A 53 5.27 -4.04 18.41
N ALA A 54 4.25 -4.43 19.17
CA ALA A 54 4.10 -5.79 19.66
C ALA A 54 3.94 -6.80 18.50
N PHE A 55 3.16 -6.46 17.46
CA PHE A 55 3.01 -7.29 16.27
C PHE A 55 4.28 -7.35 15.42
N ASP A 56 5.04 -6.25 15.34
CA ASP A 56 6.32 -6.22 14.63
C ASP A 56 7.37 -7.10 15.33
N GLU A 57 7.40 -7.14 16.66
CA GLU A 57 8.41 -7.86 17.47
C GLU A 57 8.07 -9.34 17.70
N HIS A 58 6.83 -9.66 18.04
CA HIS A 58 6.43 -10.98 18.52
C HIS A 58 5.42 -11.67 17.59
N GLY A 59 5.13 -11.04 16.45
CA GLY A 59 4.12 -11.51 15.52
C GLY A 59 2.69 -11.37 16.08
N PRO A 60 1.69 -11.99 15.44
CA PRO A 60 0.32 -11.86 15.84
C PRO A 60 0.06 -12.31 17.27
N ASP A 61 0.75 -13.32 17.80
CA ASP A 61 0.31 -14.10 18.96
C ASP A 61 0.19 -13.34 20.29
N VAL A 62 0.64 -12.08 20.33
CA VAL A 62 0.49 -11.19 21.49
C VAL A 62 -0.98 -11.02 21.90
N SER A 63 -1.23 -11.11 23.20
CA SER A 63 -2.57 -10.93 23.78
C SER A 63 -2.95 -9.45 23.90
N LEU A 64 -4.25 -9.16 23.82
CA LEU A 64 -4.80 -7.81 24.06
C LEU A 64 -4.40 -7.25 25.44
N GLY A 65 -4.30 -8.11 26.46
CA GLY A 65 -3.86 -7.73 27.80
C GLY A 65 -2.38 -7.31 27.85
N ALA A 66 -1.50 -8.00 27.12
CA ALA A 66 -0.09 -7.60 27.02
C ALA A 66 0.07 -6.26 26.30
N ILE A 67 -0.70 -6.04 25.23
CA ILE A 67 -0.75 -4.76 24.50
C ILE A 67 -1.28 -3.64 25.39
N ALA A 68 -2.33 -3.89 26.19
CA ALA A 68 -2.89 -2.90 27.12
C ALA A 68 -1.84 -2.45 28.15
N ARG A 69 -1.10 -3.40 28.73
CA ARG A 69 -0.02 -3.14 29.67
C ARG A 69 1.10 -2.32 29.01
N GLN A 70 1.53 -2.69 27.80
CA GLN A 70 2.55 -1.94 27.06
C GLN A 70 2.08 -0.52 26.69
N ALA A 71 0.79 -0.34 26.40
CA ALA A 71 0.21 0.97 26.12
C ALA A 71 0.01 1.86 27.37
N GLY A 72 0.14 1.28 28.58
CA GLY A 72 -0.18 1.96 29.83
C GLY A 72 -1.68 2.30 29.96
N VAL A 73 -2.55 1.47 29.39
CA VAL A 73 -4.02 1.67 29.37
C VAL A 73 -4.70 0.47 30.04
N GLY A 74 -5.76 0.70 30.81
CA GLY A 74 -6.52 -0.37 31.45
C GLY A 74 -7.12 -1.36 30.44
N ALA A 75 -7.02 -2.67 30.71
CA ALA A 75 -7.49 -3.71 29.80
C ALA A 75 -8.95 -3.53 29.37
N GLY A 76 -9.85 -3.15 30.28
CA GLY A 76 -11.26 -2.87 29.96
C GLY A 76 -11.46 -1.76 28.93
N THR A 77 -10.57 -0.76 28.87
CA THR A 77 -10.61 0.29 27.85
C THR A 77 -10.21 -0.27 26.48
N VAL A 78 -9.23 -1.16 26.43
CA VAL A 78 -8.80 -1.83 25.19
C VAL A 78 -9.91 -2.73 24.68
N TYR A 79 -10.48 -3.62 25.52
CA TYR A 79 -11.57 -4.52 25.13
C TYR A 79 -12.83 -3.77 24.66
N ARG A 80 -13.13 -2.59 25.24
CA ARG A 80 -14.25 -1.76 24.80
C ARG A 80 -14.04 -1.16 23.40
N HIS A 81 -12.81 -0.75 23.08
CA HIS A 81 -12.49 -0.15 21.77
C HIS A 81 -12.12 -1.18 20.69
N PHE A 82 -11.65 -2.35 21.11
CA PHE A 82 -11.18 -3.44 20.27
C PHE A 82 -11.70 -4.76 20.84
N PRO A 83 -12.97 -5.11 20.55
CA PRO A 83 -13.60 -6.33 21.09
C PRO A 83 -12.90 -7.61 20.65
N SER A 84 -12.19 -7.57 19.51
CA SER A 84 -11.45 -8.70 18.97
C SER A 84 -10.06 -8.27 18.49
N LYS A 85 -9.16 -9.24 18.42
CA LYS A 85 -7.79 -9.06 17.96
C LYS A 85 -7.75 -8.65 16.47
N GLU A 86 -8.68 -9.17 15.67
CA GLU A 86 -8.81 -8.83 14.25
C GLU A 86 -9.22 -7.36 14.06
N ILE A 87 -10.08 -6.82 14.94
CA ILE A 87 -10.44 -5.39 14.93
C ILE A 87 -9.24 -4.52 15.31
N LEU A 88 -8.44 -4.95 16.30
CA LEU A 88 -7.21 -4.25 16.64
C LEU A 88 -6.21 -4.28 15.48
N LEU A 89 -5.99 -5.46 14.89
CA LEU A 89 -5.08 -5.65 13.76
C LEU A 89 -5.48 -4.78 12.56
N GLU A 90 -6.76 -4.80 12.17
CA GLU A 90 -7.27 -3.93 11.11
C GLU A 90 -7.01 -2.46 11.42
N ALA A 91 -7.29 -2.01 12.65
CA ALA A 91 -7.08 -0.61 13.02
C ALA A 91 -5.59 -0.21 13.03
N VAL A 92 -4.69 -1.13 13.40
CA VAL A 92 -3.24 -0.93 13.27
C VAL A 92 -2.85 -0.78 11.81
N LEU A 93 -3.33 -1.65 10.94
CA LEU A 93 -3.02 -1.65 9.52
C LEU A 93 -3.56 -0.41 8.81
N VAL A 94 -4.80 -0.02 9.11
CA VAL A 94 -5.38 1.26 8.66
C VAL A 94 -4.46 2.41 9.06
N ARG A 95 -4.07 2.50 10.33
CA ARG A 95 -3.18 3.56 10.80
C ARG A 95 -1.83 3.55 10.10
N GLN A 96 -1.26 2.38 9.84
CA GLN A 96 0.01 2.25 9.10
C GLN A 96 -0.15 2.80 7.68
N VAL A 97 -1.21 2.42 6.97
CA VAL A 97 -1.52 2.94 5.62
C VAL A 97 -1.75 4.45 5.64
N GLU A 98 -2.52 4.98 6.61
CA GLU A 98 -2.70 6.44 6.77
C GLU A 98 -1.37 7.17 6.98
N THR A 99 -0.47 6.58 7.77
CA THR A 99 0.86 7.17 8.03
C THR A 99 1.72 7.22 6.75
N LEU A 100 1.47 6.33 5.78
CA LEU A 100 2.08 6.38 4.45
C LEU A 100 1.39 7.40 3.54
N VAL A 101 0.07 7.56 3.63
CA VAL A 101 -0.69 8.62 2.93
C VAL A 101 -0.18 10.00 3.37
N ASP A 102 -0.04 10.22 4.68
CA ASP A 102 0.52 11.47 5.23
C ASP A 102 1.95 11.72 4.74
N ALA A 103 2.76 10.66 4.68
CA ALA A 103 4.11 10.76 4.10
C ALA A 103 4.07 11.15 2.63
N ALA A 104 3.18 10.56 1.83
CA ALA A 104 3.01 10.89 0.42
C ALA A 104 2.66 12.38 0.24
N HIS A 105 1.73 12.91 1.04
CA HIS A 105 1.38 14.33 1.00
C HIS A 105 2.56 15.23 1.37
N ARG A 106 3.34 14.88 2.41
CA ARG A 106 4.55 15.63 2.78
C ARG A 106 5.60 15.65 1.67
N TRP A 107 5.79 14.53 0.97
CA TRP A 107 6.70 14.46 -0.17
C TRP A 107 6.17 15.22 -1.37
N ALA A 108 4.87 15.16 -1.65
CA ALA A 108 4.23 15.89 -2.74
C ALA A 108 4.33 17.41 -2.59
N ALA A 109 4.49 17.91 -1.37
CA ALA A 109 4.72 19.33 -1.10
C ALA A 109 6.14 19.82 -1.45
N ARG A 110 7.06 18.95 -1.88
CA ARG A 110 8.42 19.33 -2.29
C ARG A 110 8.44 19.87 -3.72
N ALA A 111 9.40 20.76 -3.99
CA ALA A 111 9.50 21.46 -5.27
C ALA A 111 9.90 20.56 -6.45
N ASP A 112 10.75 19.55 -6.24
CA ASP A 112 11.16 18.61 -7.30
C ASP A 112 10.30 17.34 -7.23
N PRO A 113 9.42 17.09 -8.23
CA PRO A 113 8.57 15.91 -8.28
C PRO A 113 9.33 14.59 -8.34
N VAL A 114 10.51 14.59 -8.98
CA VAL A 114 11.31 13.38 -9.16
C VAL A 114 11.95 12.98 -7.83
N THR A 115 12.61 13.92 -7.16
CA THR A 115 13.09 13.72 -5.79
C THR A 115 11.95 13.38 -4.82
N ALA A 116 10.77 13.98 -5.00
CA ALA A 116 9.62 13.69 -4.17
C ALA A 116 9.19 12.21 -4.24
N LEU A 117 9.03 11.67 -5.45
CA LEU A 117 8.67 10.27 -5.63
C LEU A 117 9.75 9.34 -5.06
N PHE A 118 11.01 9.50 -5.47
CA PHE A 118 12.07 8.58 -5.05
C PHE A 118 12.34 8.63 -3.55
N GLY A 119 12.25 9.82 -2.95
CA GLY A 119 12.35 10.00 -1.51
C GLY A 119 11.20 9.33 -0.76
N PHE A 120 9.98 9.46 -1.27
CA PHE A 120 8.82 8.75 -0.73
C PHE A 120 9.00 7.23 -0.79
N LEU A 121 9.36 6.68 -1.96
CA LEU A 121 9.54 5.22 -2.12
C LEU A 121 10.63 4.68 -1.18
N ALA A 122 11.75 5.40 -1.03
CA ALA A 122 12.79 5.04 -0.07
C ALA A 122 12.27 5.03 1.37
N GLU A 123 11.49 6.04 1.77
CA GLU A 123 10.86 6.08 3.10
C GLU A 123 9.87 4.93 3.31
N VAL A 124 9.07 4.56 2.30
CA VAL A 124 8.17 3.40 2.40
C VAL A 124 8.95 2.11 2.61
N VAL A 125 10.03 1.89 1.84
CA VAL A 125 10.89 0.71 2.00
C VAL A 125 11.53 0.64 3.39
N ASP A 126 12.04 1.77 3.89
CA ASP A 126 12.66 1.84 5.22
C ASP A 126 11.65 1.67 6.35
N ARG A 127 10.41 2.14 6.19
CA ARG A 127 9.33 1.93 7.19
C ARG A 127 8.75 0.53 7.17
N SER A 128 8.84 -0.15 6.03
CA SER A 128 8.36 -1.53 5.85
C SER A 128 9.39 -2.55 6.31
N TYR A 129 10.65 -2.13 6.48
CA TYR A 129 11.72 -2.92 7.08
C TYR A 129 11.37 -3.31 8.52
N GLY A 130 11.44 -4.60 8.84
CA GLY A 130 11.18 -5.14 10.17
C GLY A 130 9.72 -5.52 10.47
N ARG A 131 8.76 -5.24 9.56
CA ARG A 131 7.32 -5.44 9.81
C ARG A 131 6.70 -6.70 9.17
N ARG A 132 7.50 -7.74 8.93
CA ARG A 132 7.12 -8.93 8.15
C ARG A 132 5.81 -9.58 8.61
N HIS A 133 5.62 -9.66 9.93
CA HIS A 133 4.50 -10.36 10.53
C HIS A 133 3.13 -9.71 10.30
N ALA A 134 3.08 -8.39 10.09
CA ALA A 134 1.83 -7.69 9.82
C ALA A 134 1.29 -7.99 8.41
N CYS A 135 2.18 -8.20 7.44
CA CYS A 135 1.82 -8.54 6.05
C CYS A 135 1.36 -9.99 5.91
N ASP A 136 2.01 -10.94 6.58
CA ASP A 136 1.66 -12.37 6.51
C ASP A 136 0.24 -12.65 7.03
N LEU A 137 -0.24 -11.83 7.97
CA LEU A 137 -1.60 -11.89 8.51
C LEU A 137 -2.68 -11.46 7.52
N LEU A 138 -2.35 -10.59 6.55
CA LEU A 138 -3.29 -10.14 5.52
C LEU A 138 -3.65 -11.28 4.56
N THR A 139 -2.69 -12.19 4.34
CA THR A 139 -2.82 -13.31 3.41
C THR A 139 -3.41 -14.56 4.03
N ALA A 140 -3.37 -14.70 5.37
CA ALA A 140 -3.83 -15.90 6.07
C ALA A 140 -5.34 -15.93 6.37
N GLN A 141 -6.05 -14.80 6.27
CA GLN A 141 -7.48 -14.71 6.61
C GLN A 141 -8.36 -14.51 5.37
N THR A 142 -9.25 -15.46 5.12
CA THR A 142 -10.08 -15.56 3.90
C THR A 142 -11.23 -14.53 3.81
N SER A 143 -11.49 -13.75 4.88
CA SER A 143 -12.56 -12.74 4.95
C SER A 143 -12.07 -11.28 4.94
N TRP A 144 -10.83 -11.08 4.53
CA TRP A 144 -10.13 -9.79 4.52
C TRP A 144 -9.86 -9.36 3.06
N PRO A 145 -9.92 -8.07 2.70
CA PRO A 145 -9.89 -6.88 3.55
C PRO A 145 -11.26 -6.36 3.99
N ARG A 146 -11.35 -5.94 5.25
CA ARG A 146 -12.50 -5.19 5.76
C ARG A 146 -12.64 -3.82 5.05
N PRO A 147 -13.85 -3.23 4.97
CA PRO A 147 -14.10 -1.99 4.21
C PRO A 147 -13.19 -0.81 4.57
N SER A 148 -12.80 -0.68 5.84
CA SER A 148 -11.99 0.45 6.32
C SER A 148 -10.54 0.39 5.82
N LEU A 149 -9.95 -0.81 5.78
CA LEU A 149 -8.65 -1.01 5.17
C LEU A 149 -8.70 -0.78 3.66
N ALA A 150 -9.71 -1.32 2.97
CA ALA A 150 -9.86 -1.13 1.53
C ALA A 150 -9.96 0.37 1.18
N ALA A 151 -10.66 1.17 1.99
CA ALA A 151 -10.72 2.62 1.83
C ALA A 151 -9.37 3.32 2.06
N SER A 152 -8.58 2.85 3.02
CA SER A 152 -7.24 3.37 3.32
C SER A 152 -6.25 3.01 2.20
N ALA A 153 -6.28 1.78 1.71
CA ALA A 153 -5.48 1.32 0.57
C ALA A 153 -5.80 2.11 -0.70
N ARG A 154 -7.07 2.43 -0.97
CA ARG A 154 -7.46 3.31 -2.09
C ARG A 154 -6.86 4.72 -1.96
N ARG A 155 -6.89 5.31 -0.76
CA ARG A 155 -6.29 6.63 -0.51
C ARG A 155 -4.77 6.62 -0.69
N PHE A 156 -4.10 5.56 -0.23
CA PHE A 156 -2.68 5.37 -0.48
C PHE A 156 -2.37 5.27 -1.98
N ARG A 157 -3.11 4.45 -2.73
CA ARG A 157 -2.94 4.32 -4.17
C ARG A 157 -3.14 5.66 -4.89
N GLN A 158 -4.15 6.44 -4.51
CA GLN A 158 -4.40 7.78 -5.06
C GLN A 158 -3.24 8.75 -4.79
N ALA A 159 -2.68 8.74 -3.58
CA ALA A 159 -1.56 9.61 -3.21
C ALA A 159 -0.28 9.22 -3.97
N LEU A 160 0.01 7.91 -4.07
CA LEU A 160 1.14 7.40 -4.85
C LEU A 160 1.02 7.72 -6.34
N ASP A 161 -0.17 7.55 -6.90
CA ASP A 161 -0.49 7.87 -8.29
C ASP A 161 -0.31 9.37 -8.60
N GLY A 162 -0.64 10.25 -7.64
CA GLY A 162 -0.36 11.69 -7.73
C GLY A 162 1.15 11.99 -7.82
N LEU A 163 1.96 11.40 -6.93
CA LEU A 163 3.42 11.53 -6.96
C LEU A 163 4.04 11.00 -8.26
N LEU A 164 3.57 9.82 -8.70
CA LEU A 164 4.06 9.17 -9.91
C LEU A 164 3.79 10.03 -11.14
N ARG A 165 2.57 10.53 -11.30
CA ARG A 165 2.21 11.41 -12.43
C ARG A 165 3.05 12.69 -12.44
N ALA A 166 3.26 13.31 -11.29
CA ALA A 166 4.07 14.52 -11.20
C ALA A 166 5.53 14.26 -11.63
N ALA A 167 6.12 13.13 -11.21
CA ALA A 167 7.47 12.74 -11.60
C ALA A 167 7.59 12.33 -13.08
N GLN A 168 6.54 11.70 -13.64
CA GLN A 168 6.44 11.39 -15.07
C GLN A 168 6.33 12.65 -15.92
N GLN A 169 5.50 13.62 -15.51
CA GLN A 169 5.36 14.92 -16.18
C GLN A 169 6.66 15.73 -16.16
N ALA A 170 7.47 15.59 -15.11
CA ALA A 170 8.80 16.17 -15.01
C ALA A 170 9.86 15.45 -15.86
N GLY A 171 9.52 14.32 -16.52
CA GLY A 171 10.42 13.56 -17.39
C GLY A 171 11.50 12.74 -16.66
N GLY A 172 11.42 12.62 -15.33
CA GLY A 172 12.38 11.85 -14.53
C GLY A 172 12.03 10.37 -14.34
N VAL A 173 10.81 9.98 -14.71
CA VAL A 173 10.27 8.62 -14.52
C VAL A 173 9.61 8.13 -15.79
N ARG A 174 9.80 6.84 -16.12
CA ARG A 174 9.19 6.18 -17.28
C ARG A 174 7.65 6.23 -17.22
N THR A 175 7.00 6.32 -18.37
CA THR A 175 5.55 6.56 -18.48
C THR A 175 4.71 5.29 -18.61
N ASP A 176 5.35 4.13 -18.73
CA ASP A 176 4.74 2.81 -18.89
C ASP A 176 4.55 2.05 -17.58
N VAL A 177 4.84 2.69 -16.43
CA VAL A 177 4.59 2.13 -15.09
C VAL A 177 3.37 2.77 -14.46
N THR A 178 2.62 1.95 -13.73
CA THR A 178 1.44 2.36 -12.97
C THR A 178 1.74 2.48 -11.47
N ALA A 179 0.84 3.10 -10.71
CA ALA A 179 0.95 3.16 -9.25
C ALA A 179 0.93 1.75 -8.61
N ASP A 180 0.21 0.80 -9.22
CA ASP A 180 0.16 -0.58 -8.73
C ASP A 180 1.50 -1.31 -8.96
N ASP A 181 2.15 -1.09 -10.10
CA ASP A 181 3.52 -1.61 -10.37
C ASP A 181 4.52 -1.07 -9.35
N VAL A 182 4.46 0.24 -9.08
CA VAL A 182 5.35 0.91 -8.12
C VAL A 182 5.08 0.42 -6.69
N ALA A 183 3.82 0.22 -6.32
CA ALA A 183 3.46 -0.35 -5.02
C ALA A 183 4.00 -1.77 -4.86
N ALA A 184 3.82 -2.64 -5.87
CA ALA A 184 4.35 -3.99 -5.88
C ALA A 184 5.88 -4.03 -5.82
N LEU A 185 6.56 -3.15 -6.58
CA LEU A 185 8.01 -3.00 -6.55
C LEU A 185 8.51 -2.60 -5.16
N THR A 186 7.80 -1.71 -4.49
CA THR A 186 8.14 -1.23 -3.13
C THR A 186 8.02 -2.36 -2.10
N VAL A 187 6.98 -3.19 -2.20
CA VAL A 187 6.82 -4.40 -1.37
C VAL A 187 7.97 -5.38 -1.62
N GLY A 188 8.32 -5.63 -2.88
CA GLY A 188 9.47 -6.46 -3.24
C GLY A 188 10.78 -5.91 -2.68
N CYS A 189 10.99 -4.59 -2.76
CA CYS A 189 12.16 -3.90 -2.20
C CYS A 189 12.25 -4.06 -0.68
N ALA A 190 11.14 -3.95 0.04
CA ALA A 190 11.10 -4.19 1.48
C ALA A 190 11.45 -5.65 1.83
N ALA A 191 10.92 -6.61 1.08
CA ALA A 191 11.23 -8.03 1.26
C ALA A 191 12.71 -8.34 0.99
N MET A 192 13.27 -7.81 -0.11
CA MET A 192 14.70 -7.93 -0.44
C MET A 192 15.55 -7.33 0.67
N ARG A 193 15.27 -6.09 1.08
CA ARG A 193 16.01 -5.39 2.15
C ARG A 193 16.01 -6.18 3.45
N ALA A 194 14.89 -6.81 3.80
CA ALA A 194 14.80 -7.62 4.99
C ALA A 194 15.56 -8.95 4.87
N ALA A 195 15.66 -9.53 3.66
CA ALA A 195 16.36 -10.81 3.42
C ALA A 195 17.89 -10.68 3.49
N HIS A 196 18.44 -9.48 3.30
CA HIS A 196 19.87 -9.23 3.42
C HIS A 196 20.29 -9.07 4.89
N ARG A 197 21.32 -9.83 5.30
CA ARG A 197 21.94 -9.75 6.64
C ARG A 197 22.73 -8.44 6.85
N ASP A 198 23.30 -7.89 5.79
CA ASP A 198 23.96 -6.58 5.79
C ASP A 198 23.01 -5.48 5.28
N ARG A 199 22.89 -4.40 6.07
CA ARG A 199 22.05 -3.22 5.79
C ARG A 199 22.46 -2.52 4.51
N SER A 200 23.75 -2.57 4.17
CA SER A 200 24.36 -1.90 3.01
C SER A 200 23.99 -2.62 1.71
N GLY A 201 24.08 -3.97 1.70
CA GLY A 201 23.63 -4.81 0.60
C GLY A 201 22.14 -4.63 0.27
N GLY A 202 21.28 -4.62 1.29
CA GLY A 202 19.84 -4.36 1.11
C GLY A 202 19.56 -2.98 0.52
N ALA A 203 20.25 -1.93 0.99
CA ALA A 203 20.09 -0.57 0.45
C ALA A 203 20.51 -0.47 -1.03
N ARG A 204 21.58 -1.19 -1.41
CA ARG A 204 22.05 -1.22 -2.80
C ARG A 204 21.01 -1.83 -3.75
N VAL A 205 20.41 -2.96 -3.38
CA VAL A 205 19.41 -3.63 -4.22
C VAL A 205 18.15 -2.79 -4.38
N VAL A 206 17.69 -2.15 -3.31
CA VAL A 206 16.55 -1.21 -3.36
C VAL A 206 16.84 -0.05 -4.31
N ARG A 207 18.02 0.56 -4.22
CA ARG A 207 18.42 1.63 -5.13
C ARG A 207 18.46 1.18 -6.58
N LEU A 208 19.02 0.00 -6.87
CA LEU A 208 19.02 -0.56 -8.23
C LEU A 208 17.60 -0.76 -8.77
N ALA A 209 16.70 -1.28 -7.95
CA ALA A 209 15.30 -1.48 -8.32
C ALA A 209 14.58 -0.14 -8.61
N LEU A 210 14.79 0.87 -7.75
CA LEU A 210 14.22 2.20 -7.94
C LEU A 210 14.83 2.94 -9.14
N ASP A 211 16.14 2.82 -9.36
CA ASP A 211 16.81 3.38 -10.54
C ASP A 211 16.20 2.83 -11.86
N GLY A 212 15.65 1.61 -11.83
CA GLY A 212 14.85 0.99 -12.89
C GLY A 212 13.60 1.76 -13.35
N LEU A 213 13.12 2.70 -12.53
CA LEU A 213 11.97 3.56 -12.84
C LEU A 213 12.36 4.82 -13.63
N ARG A 214 13.65 5.17 -13.69
CA ARG A 214 14.09 6.37 -14.41
C ARG A 214 13.92 6.20 -15.92
N THR A 215 13.71 7.32 -16.62
CA THR A 215 13.49 7.37 -18.08
C THR A 215 14.64 6.81 -18.93
N SER A 216 15.85 6.73 -18.38
CA SER A 216 17.05 6.26 -19.08
C SER A 216 17.22 4.74 -19.13
N VAL A 217 16.29 3.97 -18.55
CA VAL A 217 16.39 2.50 -18.54
C VAL A 217 15.70 1.94 -19.78
N THR A 218 16.51 1.26 -20.61
CA THR A 218 16.17 0.66 -21.89
C THR A 218 14.72 0.17 -21.95
N GLN A 219 13.95 0.74 -22.89
CA GLN A 219 12.69 0.16 -23.31
C GLN A 219 13.00 -1.10 -24.14
N GLU A 220 13.30 -2.21 -23.48
CA GLU A 220 13.25 -3.49 -24.18
C GLU A 220 11.79 -3.97 -24.18
N PRO A 221 11.15 -4.07 -25.35
CA PRO A 221 9.88 -4.76 -25.47
C PRO A 221 10.15 -6.26 -25.29
N GLY A 222 9.99 -6.75 -24.05
CA GLY A 222 10.02 -8.19 -23.75
C GLY A 222 11.23 -8.66 -22.95
N PHE A 223 11.30 -8.30 -21.66
CA PHE A 223 12.28 -8.87 -20.71
C PHE A 223 12.16 -10.41 -20.56
N ARG A 224 11.01 -10.97 -20.91
CA ARG A 224 10.85 -12.37 -21.30
C ARG A 224 10.07 -12.35 -22.57
N ASP A 225 10.41 -13.24 -23.50
CA ASP A 225 9.65 -13.54 -24.71
C ASP A 225 8.13 -13.39 -24.46
N ALA A 226 7.57 -12.19 -24.66
CA ALA A 226 6.21 -12.09 -25.13
C ALA A 226 6.28 -12.90 -26.40
N PRO A 227 5.50 -13.99 -26.56
CA PRO A 227 5.60 -14.82 -27.75
C PRO A 227 5.43 -13.83 -28.89
N ALA A 228 6.54 -13.55 -29.58
CA ALA A 228 6.57 -12.61 -30.67
C ALA A 228 5.38 -13.01 -31.49
N THR A 229 4.40 -12.11 -31.60
CA THR A 229 3.16 -12.30 -32.36
C THR A 229 3.45 -13.31 -33.45
N LEU A 230 2.96 -14.55 -33.28
CA LEU A 230 3.18 -15.68 -34.19
C LEU A 230 2.44 -15.44 -35.52
N ASP A 231 2.40 -14.18 -35.98
CA ASP A 231 1.66 -13.70 -37.14
C ASP A 231 2.52 -13.62 -38.40
N ALA A 232 3.82 -13.91 -38.30
CA ALA A 232 4.52 -14.47 -39.45
C ALA A 232 4.31 -15.99 -39.44
N ALA A 233 3.18 -16.46 -40.00
CA ALA A 233 2.93 -17.88 -40.24
C ALA A 233 4.16 -18.48 -40.94
N ALA A 234 4.98 -19.22 -40.19
CA ALA A 234 6.23 -19.76 -40.71
C ALA A 234 5.91 -20.63 -41.93
N ARG A 235 6.56 -20.38 -43.06
CA ARG A 235 6.32 -21.11 -44.31
C ARG A 235 7.43 -22.12 -44.56
N CYS A 236 7.07 -23.25 -45.15
CA CYS A 236 8.02 -24.27 -45.58
C CYS A 236 9.00 -23.67 -46.60
N GLN A 237 10.31 -23.80 -46.35
CA GLN A 237 11.35 -23.25 -47.22
C GLN A 237 11.42 -23.93 -48.61
N GLU A 238 10.75 -25.08 -48.79
CA GLU A 238 10.71 -25.80 -50.08
C GLU A 238 9.41 -25.63 -50.85
N CYS A 239 8.25 -25.52 -50.17
CA CYS A 239 6.95 -25.52 -50.83
C CYS A 239 6.04 -24.37 -50.44
N GLY A 240 6.46 -23.49 -49.52
CA GLY A 240 5.69 -22.31 -49.11
C GLY A 240 4.45 -22.58 -48.25
N SER A 241 4.13 -23.85 -47.95
CA SER A 241 3.00 -24.24 -47.09
C SER A 241 3.20 -23.73 -45.66
N ALA A 242 2.09 -23.38 -44.99
CA ALA A 242 2.11 -22.99 -43.58
C ALA A 242 2.64 -24.13 -42.70
N LEU A 243 3.48 -23.78 -41.73
CA LEU A 243 4.03 -24.69 -40.74
C LEU A 243 3.24 -24.53 -39.45
N ALA A 244 2.94 -25.65 -38.79
CA ALA A 244 2.35 -25.63 -37.47
C ALA A 244 3.34 -24.97 -36.49
N SER A 245 2.89 -23.94 -35.78
CA SER A 245 3.65 -23.39 -34.66
C SER A 245 3.67 -24.42 -33.53
N ARG A 246 4.85 -24.64 -32.94
CA ARG A 246 4.99 -25.46 -31.74
C ARG A 246 5.36 -24.53 -30.59
N PRO A 247 4.68 -24.65 -29.43
CA PRO A 247 4.92 -23.75 -28.29
C PRO A 247 6.32 -23.92 -27.68
N THR A 248 7.02 -25.02 -27.97
CA THR A 248 8.38 -25.28 -27.47
C THR A 248 9.25 -25.92 -28.55
N GLY A 249 10.51 -25.49 -28.64
CA GLY A 249 11.54 -26.10 -29.48
C GLY A 249 11.93 -25.28 -30.72
N ARG A 250 12.94 -25.78 -31.45
CA ARG A 250 13.44 -25.12 -32.67
C ARG A 250 12.33 -25.07 -33.72
N PRO A 251 12.06 -23.90 -34.35
CA PRO A 251 11.01 -23.79 -35.36
C PRO A 251 11.26 -24.76 -36.52
N ALA A 252 10.20 -25.44 -36.96
CA ALA A 252 10.26 -26.32 -38.11
C ALA A 252 10.63 -25.50 -39.35
N ARG A 253 11.50 -26.03 -40.23
CA ARG A 253 11.85 -25.40 -41.52
C ARG A 253 11.07 -25.97 -42.70
N TYR A 254 10.48 -27.16 -42.52
CA TYR A 254 9.82 -27.93 -43.58
C TYR A 254 8.55 -28.59 -43.06
N CYS A 255 7.50 -28.63 -43.89
CA CYS A 255 6.19 -29.13 -43.51
C CYS A 255 6.12 -30.65 -43.29
N GLY A 256 7.09 -31.41 -43.80
CA GLY A 256 7.12 -32.86 -43.67
C GLY A 256 8.39 -33.52 -44.20
N PRO A 257 8.48 -34.86 -44.12
CA PRO A 257 9.63 -35.64 -44.57
C PRO A 257 10.00 -35.42 -46.04
N THR A 258 9.00 -35.27 -46.92
CA THR A 258 9.20 -35.08 -48.36
C THR A 258 9.95 -33.79 -48.67
N CYS A 259 9.53 -32.66 -48.07
CA CYS A 259 10.22 -31.38 -48.25
C CYS A 259 11.64 -31.43 -47.66
N ARG A 260 11.85 -32.11 -46.53
CA ARG A 260 13.20 -32.32 -45.98
C ARG A 260 14.13 -33.06 -46.95
N GLN A 261 13.63 -34.12 -47.58
CA GLN A 261 14.41 -34.89 -48.54
C GLN A 261 14.73 -34.07 -49.80
N ARG A 262 13.77 -33.27 -50.29
CA ARG A 262 13.96 -32.39 -51.45
C ARG A 262 15.04 -31.33 -51.20
N ALA A 263 14.98 -30.68 -50.04
CA ALA A 263 15.98 -29.71 -49.60
C ALA A 263 17.39 -30.33 -49.50
N ARG A 264 17.48 -31.55 -48.94
CA ARG A 264 18.76 -32.27 -48.83
C ARG A 264 19.35 -32.58 -50.20
N ARG A 265 18.55 -33.06 -51.14
CA ARG A 265 19.00 -33.34 -52.53
C ARG A 265 19.48 -32.07 -53.23
N ARG A 266 18.74 -30.96 -53.10
CA ARG A 266 19.14 -29.65 -53.65
C ARG A 266 20.49 -29.18 -53.13
N ARG A 267 20.73 -29.30 -51.82
CA ARG A 267 22.02 -28.93 -51.21
C ARG A 267 23.16 -29.80 -51.72
N LEU A 268 22.96 -31.12 -51.77
CA LEU A 268 23.97 -32.04 -52.29
C LEU A 268 24.29 -31.78 -53.76
N ALA A 269 23.30 -31.43 -54.58
CA ALA A 269 23.50 -31.05 -55.97
C ALA A 269 24.24 -29.70 -56.09
N ALA A 270 23.91 -28.72 -55.24
CA ALA A 270 24.62 -27.43 -55.20
C ALA A 270 26.07 -27.55 -54.71
N SER A 271 26.36 -28.50 -53.82
CA SER A 271 27.71 -28.79 -53.32
C SER A 271 28.55 -29.68 -54.26
N ALA A 272 27.96 -30.21 -55.33
CA ALA A 272 28.63 -31.03 -56.34
C ALA A 272 28.99 -30.23 -57.61
N LEU A 273 28.70 -28.93 -57.64
CA LEU A 273 29.19 -28.00 -58.65
C LEU A 273 30.57 -27.47 -58.19
N PRO A 274 31.64 -27.65 -58.99
CA PRO A 274 33.00 -27.18 -58.65
C PRO A 274 33.12 -25.66 -58.62
#